data_AF-A0A4Q3V6Y6-F1
#
_entry.id   AF-A0A4Q3V6Y6-F1
#
_cell.length_a   1.000
_cell.length_b   1.000
_cell.length_c   1.000
_cell.angle_alpha   90.00
_cell.angle_beta   90.00
_cell.angle_gamma   90.00
#
_symmetry.space_group_name_H-M   'P 1'
#
loop_
_entity.id
_entity.type
_entity.pdbx_description
1 polymer ?
#
loop_
_entity_poly.entity_id
_entity_poly.type
_entity_poly.pdbx_seq_one_letter_code
_entity_poly.pdbx_strand_id
1 'polypeptide(L)'
;VARRRTPDRAPRMPLLHEVGLVEPLVGTVDERFPVAKQIRTPADEGFNETDFVQKRHPRSAVGRTAAGDLIFFAVDGRTNVSVGMSLPELATKMARLGCVEAINLDGGGSTALSLFGAALNRPSDGRERNVAAGVVFFGETAKDSRQPTLVFRRAEEGGYLASLQLGGKPVPNAEIFWSSVGDAWIDQGGGVLPIKDGTVTVRAAWKGRVIANAYPVKVEKKKK
;
A
#
# COMPACT_ATOMS: atom_id res chain seq x y z
N VAL A 1 49.21 19.42 -5.85
CA VAL A 1 48.18 20.42 -5.51
C VAL A 1 46.80 19.80 -5.75
N ALA A 2 46.18 19.26 -4.69
CA ALA A 2 44.88 18.61 -4.75
C ALA A 2 43.77 19.68 -4.90
N ARG A 3 43.00 19.63 -5.99
CA ARG A 3 41.80 20.46 -6.17
C ARG A 3 40.60 19.71 -5.60
N ARG A 4 40.04 20.23 -4.50
CA ARG A 4 38.74 19.80 -3.95
C ARG A 4 37.65 20.11 -4.97
N ARG A 5 36.92 19.09 -5.44
CA ARG A 5 35.64 19.28 -6.15
C ARG A 5 34.55 19.52 -5.10
N THR A 6 33.91 20.68 -5.17
CA THR A 6 32.64 20.96 -4.51
C THR A 6 31.55 19.99 -5.01
N PRO A 7 30.60 19.55 -4.17
CA PRO A 7 29.49 18.74 -4.65
C PRO A 7 28.57 19.61 -5.51
N ASP A 8 28.35 19.14 -6.73
CA ASP A 8 27.49 19.76 -7.72
C ASP A 8 26.04 19.78 -7.21
N ARG A 9 25.36 20.92 -7.36
CA ARG A 9 23.96 21.10 -6.97
C ARG A 9 23.11 20.22 -7.90
N ALA A 10 22.30 19.34 -7.32
CA ALA A 10 21.30 18.59 -8.08
C ALA A 10 20.43 19.58 -8.91
N PRO A 11 20.09 19.24 -10.17
CA PRO A 11 19.32 20.13 -11.03
C PRO A 11 17.93 20.35 -10.44
N ARG A 12 17.53 21.62 -10.27
CA ARG A 12 16.15 21.99 -9.95
C ARG A 12 15.28 21.67 -11.17
N MET A 13 14.37 20.71 -11.04
CA MET A 13 13.34 20.46 -12.05
C MET A 13 12.37 21.66 -12.11
N PRO A 14 11.92 22.05 -13.32
CA PRO A 14 10.91 23.09 -13.47
C PRO A 14 9.57 22.61 -12.92
N LEU A 15 8.84 23.54 -12.30
CA LEU A 15 7.47 23.36 -11.80
C LEU A 15 6.58 22.88 -12.94
N LEU A 16 6.02 21.67 -12.80
CA LEU A 16 4.99 21.15 -13.70
C LEU A 16 3.70 21.95 -13.45
N HIS A 17 3.36 22.82 -14.41
CA HIS A 17 2.04 23.41 -14.54
C HIS A 17 1.02 22.35 -15.02
N GLU A 18 -0.14 22.34 -14.37
CA GLU A 18 -1.43 21.74 -14.74
C GLU A 18 -1.46 20.35 -15.38
N VAL A 19 -1.75 19.33 -14.55
CA VAL A 19 -2.50 18.14 -14.96
C VAL A 19 -3.60 17.92 -13.90
N GLY A 20 -4.86 18.08 -14.29
CA GLY A 20 -6.02 18.16 -13.40
C GLY A 20 -6.50 16.84 -12.81
N LEU A 21 -5.69 16.19 -11.96
CA LEU A 21 -6.07 15.00 -11.18
C LEU A 21 -5.34 14.96 -9.81
N VAL A 22 -5.50 16.01 -9.00
CA VAL A 22 -4.86 16.13 -7.68
C VAL A 22 -5.86 16.67 -6.66
N GLU A 23 -6.10 15.96 -5.55
CA GLU A 23 -7.02 16.37 -4.47
C GLU A 23 -6.26 16.38 -3.12
N PRO A 24 -6.30 17.39 -2.25
CA PRO A 24 -5.65 17.35 -0.93
C PRO A 24 -6.39 16.46 0.10
N LEU A 25 -5.65 15.91 1.07
CA LEU A 25 -6.17 15.01 2.12
C LEU A 25 -6.32 15.75 3.48
N VAL A 26 -7.46 15.63 4.21
CA VAL A 26 -7.73 16.40 5.46
C VAL A 26 -8.33 15.57 6.60
N GLY A 27 -7.91 15.81 7.86
CA GLY A 27 -8.43 15.16 9.08
C GLY A 27 -8.02 15.81 10.40
N THR A 28 -8.74 15.46 11.48
CA THR A 28 -8.82 16.20 12.74
C THR A 28 -7.54 16.20 13.59
N VAL A 29 -7.38 17.30 14.33
CA VAL A 29 -6.21 17.68 15.12
C VAL A 29 -6.11 16.83 16.39
N ASP A 30 -5.13 15.92 16.44
CA ASP A 30 -4.54 15.40 17.68
C ASP A 30 -3.28 16.23 17.93
N GLU A 31 -3.22 16.96 19.05
CA GLU A 31 -2.08 17.83 19.39
C GLU A 31 -0.73 17.11 19.44
N ARG A 32 -0.73 15.76 19.49
CA ARG A 32 0.48 14.93 19.46
C ARG A 32 1.04 14.69 18.05
N PHE A 33 0.30 15.03 17.00
CA PHE A 33 0.71 14.89 15.61
C PHE A 33 0.25 16.13 14.82
N PRO A 34 1.07 17.19 14.74
CA PRO A 34 0.70 18.39 13.98
C PRO A 34 0.59 18.03 12.51
N VAL A 35 -0.65 17.79 12.04
CA VAL A 35 -0.94 17.72 10.61
C VAL A 35 -0.64 19.10 10.04
N ALA A 36 0.01 19.15 8.86
CA ALA A 36 0.12 20.41 8.15
C ALA A 36 -1.26 21.02 7.94
N LYS A 37 -1.34 22.32 8.21
CA LYS A 37 -2.51 23.18 8.02
C LYS A 37 -3.30 22.76 6.78
N GLN A 38 -4.59 22.51 6.95
CA GLN A 38 -5.52 22.24 5.85
C GLN A 38 -5.37 23.33 4.78
N ILE A 39 -4.95 22.93 3.58
CA ILE A 39 -4.66 23.86 2.48
C ILE A 39 -5.94 24.22 1.71
N ARG A 40 -6.89 23.28 1.58
CA ARG A 40 -8.23 23.48 0.97
C ARG A 40 -9.27 22.60 1.67
N THR A 41 -10.55 23.00 1.66
CA THR A 41 -11.64 22.18 2.20
C THR A 41 -12.34 21.39 1.10
N PRO A 42 -12.85 20.17 1.40
CA PRO A 42 -13.67 19.43 0.42
C PRO A 42 -14.89 20.23 -0.07
N ALA A 43 -15.43 21.11 0.78
CA ALA A 43 -16.52 22.02 0.40
C ALA A 43 -16.07 23.08 -0.62
N ASP A 44 -14.87 23.65 -0.47
CA ASP A 44 -14.28 24.59 -1.45
C ASP A 44 -14.02 23.91 -2.79
N GLU A 45 -13.87 22.59 -2.79
CA GLU A 45 -13.65 21.76 -3.97
C GLU A 45 -14.94 21.17 -4.55
N GLY A 46 -16.10 21.50 -3.96
CA GLY A 46 -17.42 21.09 -4.46
C GLY A 46 -17.82 19.65 -4.13
N PHE A 47 -17.17 19.00 -3.15
CA PHE A 47 -17.50 17.64 -2.75
C PHE A 47 -18.67 17.55 -1.78
N ASN A 48 -19.42 16.45 -1.88
CA ASN A 48 -20.52 16.16 -0.97
C ASN A 48 -19.99 15.78 0.43
N GLU A 49 -20.33 16.58 1.44
CA GLU A 49 -19.89 16.37 2.82
C GLU A 49 -20.28 14.99 3.36
N THR A 50 -21.55 14.61 3.24
CA THR A 50 -22.06 13.39 3.85
C THR A 50 -21.52 12.13 3.17
N ASP A 51 -21.57 12.08 1.84
CA ASP A 51 -21.28 10.88 1.07
C ASP A 51 -19.81 10.73 0.73
N PHE A 52 -19.10 11.84 0.47
CA PHE A 52 -17.71 11.78 0.06
C PHE A 52 -16.74 12.03 1.21
N VAL A 53 -17.05 12.95 2.12
CA VAL A 53 -16.12 13.32 3.21
C VAL A 53 -16.28 12.39 4.41
N GLN A 54 -17.51 12.22 4.89
CA GLN A 54 -17.78 11.56 6.17
C GLN A 54 -17.95 10.04 6.06
N LYS A 55 -18.48 9.51 4.94
CA LYS A 55 -18.60 8.06 4.75
C LYS A 55 -17.25 7.39 4.49
N ARG A 56 -17.13 6.17 5.01
CA ARG A 56 -15.97 5.31 4.79
C ARG A 56 -16.02 4.64 3.43
N HIS A 57 -14.93 4.78 2.68
CA HIS A 57 -14.76 4.19 1.36
C HIS A 57 -13.35 3.61 1.21
N PRO A 58 -13.11 2.75 0.21
CA PRO A 58 -11.75 2.53 -0.27
C PRO A 58 -11.13 3.88 -0.68
N ARG A 59 -9.87 4.11 -0.34
CA ARG A 59 -9.17 5.37 -0.61
C ARG A 59 -7.77 5.11 -1.10
N SER A 60 -7.32 6.00 -1.98
CA SER A 60 -5.92 6.10 -2.42
C SER A 60 -5.39 7.46 -1.99
N ALA A 61 -4.13 7.54 -1.57
CA ALA A 61 -3.50 8.80 -1.19
C ALA A 61 -2.01 8.78 -1.48
N VAL A 62 -1.43 9.97 -1.66
CA VAL A 62 0.02 10.18 -1.77
C VAL A 62 0.42 11.23 -0.75
N GLY A 63 1.50 10.97 0.00
CA GLY A 63 2.05 11.96 0.91
C GLY A 63 3.57 12.05 0.82
N ARG A 64 4.12 13.15 1.31
CA ARG A 64 5.56 13.38 1.40
C ARG A 64 5.98 13.55 2.86
N THR A 65 7.05 12.87 3.28
CA THR A 65 7.63 13.06 4.63
C THR A 65 8.52 14.31 4.67
N ALA A 66 8.90 14.75 5.88
CA ALA A 66 9.86 15.86 6.03
C ALA A 66 11.24 15.55 5.42
N ALA A 67 11.61 14.26 5.33
CA ALA A 67 12.84 13.80 4.70
C ALA A 67 12.77 13.79 3.15
N GLY A 68 11.58 14.00 2.59
CA GLY A 68 11.34 13.99 1.14
C GLY A 68 10.87 12.64 0.58
N ASP A 69 10.67 11.63 1.43
CA ASP A 69 10.15 10.33 0.98
C ASP A 69 8.70 10.44 0.54
N LEU A 70 8.32 9.70 -0.50
CA LEU A 70 6.94 9.59 -0.95
C LEU A 70 6.28 8.33 -0.37
N ILE A 71 5.09 8.50 0.18
CA ILE A 71 4.24 7.43 0.70
C ILE A 71 3.04 7.29 -0.24
N PHE A 72 2.92 6.14 -0.89
CA PHE A 72 1.73 5.73 -1.63
C PHE A 72 0.89 4.84 -0.74
N PHE A 73 -0.35 5.27 -0.51
CA PHE A 73 -1.24 4.63 0.44
C PHE A 73 -2.52 4.19 -0.28
N ALA A 74 -2.93 2.96 0.01
CA ALA A 74 -4.23 2.45 -0.39
C ALA A 74 -4.87 1.77 0.82
N VAL A 75 -6.15 2.01 1.02
CA VAL A 75 -6.97 1.28 2.00
C VAL A 75 -8.17 0.67 1.28
N ASP A 76 -8.35 -0.64 1.46
CA ASP A 76 -9.52 -1.35 0.95
C ASP A 76 -10.77 -0.88 1.69
N GLY A 77 -11.95 -1.08 1.09
CA GLY A 77 -13.22 -0.75 1.72
C GLY A 77 -14.37 -1.46 1.03
N ARG A 78 -15.56 -1.44 1.64
CA ARG A 78 -16.75 -2.15 1.14
C ARG A 78 -16.49 -3.65 0.93
N THR A 79 -15.61 -4.24 1.74
CA THR A 79 -15.35 -5.69 1.75
C THR A 79 -15.64 -6.28 3.13
N ASN A 80 -15.69 -7.61 3.23
CA ASN A 80 -15.84 -8.31 4.51
C ASN A 80 -14.63 -8.16 5.45
N VAL A 81 -13.49 -7.70 4.92
CA VAL A 81 -12.23 -7.54 5.68
C VAL A 81 -11.86 -6.08 5.95
N SER A 82 -12.44 -5.12 5.22
CA SER A 82 -12.20 -3.69 5.44
C SER A 82 -13.45 -2.83 5.15
N VAL A 83 -13.73 -1.93 6.08
CA VAL A 83 -14.81 -0.93 5.97
C VAL A 83 -14.39 0.35 5.24
N GLY A 84 -13.08 0.55 5.00
CA GLY A 84 -12.53 1.78 4.39
C GLY A 84 -12.24 2.89 5.41
N MET A 85 -12.01 4.10 4.89
CA MET A 85 -11.76 5.31 5.68
C MET A 85 -12.57 6.50 5.17
N SER A 86 -13.02 7.35 6.09
CA SER A 86 -13.46 8.72 5.77
C SER A 86 -12.25 9.59 5.43
N LEU A 87 -12.45 10.77 4.83
CA LEU A 87 -11.33 11.68 4.57
C LEU A 87 -10.62 12.09 5.89
N PRO A 88 -11.34 12.41 6.99
CA PRO A 88 -10.70 12.69 8.27
C PRO A 88 -9.83 11.57 8.84
N GLU A 89 -10.29 10.33 8.73
CA GLU A 89 -9.52 9.17 9.17
C GLU A 89 -8.26 8.97 8.32
N LEU A 90 -8.41 9.16 7.01
CA LEU A 90 -7.34 8.99 6.04
C LEU A 90 -6.21 10.01 6.23
N ALA A 91 -6.54 11.28 6.47
CA ALA A 91 -5.51 12.28 6.76
C ALA A 91 -4.85 12.11 8.13
N THR A 92 -5.61 11.74 9.16
CA THR A 92 -5.03 11.33 10.45
C THR A 92 -4.05 10.18 10.24
N LYS A 93 -4.39 9.22 9.37
CA LYS A 93 -3.52 8.10 9.02
C LYS A 93 -2.24 8.56 8.31
N MET A 94 -2.32 9.45 7.32
CA MET A 94 -1.14 9.95 6.60
C MET A 94 -0.22 10.78 7.51
N ALA A 95 -0.79 11.59 8.42
CA ALA A 95 -0.01 12.30 9.44
C ALA A 95 0.74 11.34 10.37
N ARG A 96 0.08 10.27 10.83
CA ARG A 96 0.71 9.20 11.63
C ARG A 96 1.79 8.42 10.87
N LEU A 97 1.73 8.41 9.53
CA LEU A 97 2.78 7.86 8.67
C LEU A 97 3.95 8.86 8.45
N GLY A 98 3.91 10.04 9.07
CA GLY A 98 4.97 11.05 8.99
C GLY A 98 4.87 11.98 7.79
N CYS A 99 3.74 12.00 7.08
CA CYS A 99 3.54 12.90 5.95
C CYS A 99 3.36 14.34 6.46
N VAL A 100 4.16 15.27 5.92
CA VAL A 100 3.99 16.72 6.12
C VAL A 100 3.09 17.34 5.06
N GLU A 101 2.91 16.69 3.92
CA GLU A 101 1.94 17.06 2.90
C GLU A 101 1.29 15.77 2.38
N ALA A 102 -0.02 15.79 2.13
CA ALA A 102 -0.73 14.64 1.59
C ALA A 102 -1.91 15.05 0.70
N ILE A 103 -2.15 14.25 -0.33
CA ILE A 103 -3.21 14.39 -1.30
C ILE A 103 -4.04 13.09 -1.37
N ASN A 104 -5.36 13.23 -1.40
CA ASN A 104 -6.29 12.19 -1.79
C ASN A 104 -6.18 11.96 -3.30
N LEU A 105 -6.39 10.73 -3.72
CA LEU A 105 -6.58 10.38 -5.12
C LEU A 105 -7.96 9.72 -5.28
N ASP A 106 -8.32 9.40 -6.52
CA ASP A 106 -9.56 8.68 -6.79
C ASP A 106 -9.67 7.39 -5.94
N GLY A 107 -10.87 7.19 -5.41
CA GLY A 107 -11.19 6.19 -4.40
C GLY A 107 -12.21 5.18 -4.88
N GLY A 108 -12.88 4.53 -3.93
CA GLY A 108 -13.90 3.52 -4.26
C GLY A 108 -13.30 2.36 -5.07
N GLY A 109 -14.05 1.84 -6.05
CA GLY A 109 -13.57 0.72 -6.87
C GLY A 109 -12.36 1.03 -7.75
N SER A 110 -11.94 2.30 -7.85
CA SER A 110 -10.70 2.70 -8.50
C SER A 110 -9.46 2.51 -7.61
N THR A 111 -9.63 2.26 -6.31
CA THR A 111 -8.51 2.08 -5.37
C THR A 111 -7.75 0.80 -5.70
N ALA A 112 -6.58 0.96 -6.32
CA ALA A 112 -5.68 -0.12 -6.66
C ALA A 112 -4.23 0.32 -6.46
N LEU A 113 -3.46 -0.49 -5.73
CA LEU A 113 -2.02 -0.40 -5.65
C LEU A 113 -1.45 -1.70 -6.22
N SER A 114 -0.68 -1.59 -7.29
CA SER A 114 -0.13 -2.74 -8.01
C SER A 114 1.39 -2.72 -7.97
N LEU A 115 1.99 -3.89 -7.79
CA LEU A 115 3.43 -4.09 -7.86
C LEU A 115 3.73 -5.18 -8.88
N PHE A 116 4.51 -4.83 -9.90
CA PHE A 116 4.86 -5.73 -11.01
C PHE A 116 3.65 -6.42 -11.66
N GLY A 117 2.55 -5.68 -11.81
CA GLY A 117 1.32 -6.16 -12.44
C GLY A 117 0.41 -7.00 -11.54
N ALA A 118 0.71 -7.09 -10.24
CA ALA A 118 -0.15 -7.75 -9.26
C ALA A 118 -0.70 -6.72 -8.26
N ALA A 119 -2.03 -6.65 -8.16
CA ALA A 119 -2.69 -5.91 -7.08
C ALA A 119 -2.21 -6.39 -5.71
N LEU A 120 -1.77 -5.44 -4.88
CA LEU A 120 -1.38 -5.65 -3.50
C LEU A 120 -2.58 -5.57 -2.55
N ASN A 121 -3.58 -4.75 -2.91
CA ASN A 121 -4.81 -4.56 -2.15
C ASN A 121 -5.97 -5.40 -2.74
N ARG A 122 -7.16 -5.35 -2.12
CA ARG A 122 -8.37 -6.05 -2.57
C ARG A 122 -9.39 -5.06 -3.13
N PRO A 123 -9.47 -4.90 -4.47
CA PRO A 123 -10.44 -4.03 -5.11
C PRO A 123 -11.87 -4.34 -4.67
N SER A 124 -12.65 -3.29 -4.38
CA SER A 124 -14.00 -3.44 -3.83
C SER A 124 -14.98 -4.12 -4.79
N ASP A 125 -14.72 -4.05 -6.10
CA ASP A 125 -15.59 -4.60 -7.14
C ASP A 125 -15.28 -6.09 -7.42
N GLY A 126 -14.41 -6.72 -6.61
CA GLY A 126 -13.93 -8.10 -6.80
C GLY A 126 -12.87 -8.25 -7.89
N ARG A 127 -12.63 -7.20 -8.68
CA ARG A 127 -11.58 -7.09 -9.70
C ARG A 127 -11.11 -5.64 -9.81
N GLU A 128 -9.91 -5.43 -10.37
CA GLU A 128 -9.43 -4.09 -10.71
C GLU A 128 -10.37 -3.43 -11.72
N ARG A 129 -10.70 -2.16 -11.47
CA ARG A 129 -11.52 -1.33 -12.36
C ARG A 129 -10.60 -0.63 -13.37
N ASN A 130 -11.08 -0.46 -14.60
CA ASN A 130 -10.39 0.41 -15.56
C ASN A 130 -10.42 1.85 -15.04
N VAL A 131 -9.24 2.46 -14.91
CA VAL A 131 -9.06 3.86 -14.48
C VAL A 131 -8.53 4.71 -15.62
N ALA A 132 -8.83 5.99 -15.61
CA ALA A 132 -8.38 6.92 -16.64
C ALA A 132 -6.91 7.31 -16.51
N ALA A 133 -6.37 7.28 -15.28
CA ALA A 133 -4.99 7.67 -14.98
C ALA A 133 -4.45 6.88 -13.78
N GLY A 134 -3.12 6.81 -13.68
CA GLY A 134 -2.41 6.22 -12.56
C GLY A 134 -0.99 6.75 -12.46
N VAL A 135 -0.39 6.63 -11.27
CA VAL A 135 1.03 6.92 -11.05
C VAL A 135 1.82 5.62 -11.22
N VAL A 136 2.77 5.62 -12.14
CA VAL A 136 3.56 4.43 -12.47
C VAL A 136 5.04 4.69 -12.20
N PHE A 137 5.64 3.80 -11.40
CA PHE A 137 7.09 3.72 -11.25
C PHE A 137 7.62 2.64 -12.18
N PHE A 138 8.64 2.98 -12.96
CA PHE A 138 9.35 2.04 -13.79
C PHE A 138 10.86 2.20 -13.58
N GLY A 139 11.58 1.11 -13.80
CA GLY A 139 13.02 1.04 -13.63
C GLY A 139 13.55 -0.29 -14.14
N GLU A 140 14.87 -0.42 -14.13
CA GLU A 140 15.50 -1.68 -14.52
C GLU A 140 15.23 -2.78 -13.48
N THR A 141 14.78 -3.94 -13.95
CA THR A 141 14.65 -5.12 -13.11
C THR A 141 16.03 -5.71 -12.85
N ALA A 142 16.32 -6.03 -11.58
CA ALA A 142 17.56 -6.71 -11.22
C ALA A 142 17.68 -8.03 -11.98
N LYS A 143 18.79 -8.21 -12.71
CA LYS A 143 19.13 -9.43 -13.46
C LYS A 143 19.65 -10.52 -12.51
N ASP A 144 18.85 -10.96 -11.54
CA ASP A 144 19.21 -12.11 -10.72
C ASP A 144 18.70 -13.39 -11.39
N SER A 145 19.57 -14.28 -11.85
CA SER A 145 19.17 -15.53 -12.52
C SER A 145 18.68 -16.61 -11.54
N ARG A 146 18.96 -16.47 -10.24
CA ARG A 146 18.57 -17.46 -9.22
C ARG A 146 17.06 -17.45 -9.04
N GLN A 147 16.47 -18.63 -8.86
CA GLN A 147 15.03 -18.78 -8.61
C GLN A 147 14.76 -18.88 -7.11
N PRO A 148 14.08 -17.89 -6.52
CA PRO A 148 13.62 -18.02 -5.14
C PRO A 148 12.44 -18.98 -5.05
N THR A 149 12.29 -19.62 -3.90
CA THR A 149 11.21 -20.56 -3.60
C THR A 149 10.33 -19.98 -2.51
N LEU A 150 9.02 -20.02 -2.73
CA LEU A 150 8.06 -19.69 -1.69
C LEU A 150 7.82 -20.91 -0.80
N VAL A 151 8.12 -20.76 0.50
CA VAL A 151 7.92 -21.77 1.52
C VAL A 151 6.73 -21.36 2.37
N PHE A 152 5.77 -22.27 2.52
CA PHE A 152 4.56 -22.08 3.30
C PHE A 152 4.44 -23.19 4.33
N ARG A 153 4.34 -22.83 5.61
CA ARG A 153 4.29 -23.80 6.71
C ARG A 153 3.28 -23.39 7.76
N ARG A 154 2.83 -24.34 8.56
CA ARG A 154 2.03 -24.05 9.76
C ARG A 154 2.90 -23.31 10.79
N ALA A 155 2.36 -22.27 11.42
CA ALA A 155 3.03 -21.58 12.50
C ALA A 155 2.77 -22.28 13.85
N GLU A 156 3.71 -22.18 14.79
CA GLU A 156 3.59 -22.81 16.12
C GLU A 156 2.45 -22.20 16.95
N GLU A 157 2.24 -20.89 16.83
CA GLU A 157 1.19 -20.13 17.54
C GLU A 157 -0.18 -20.17 16.83
N GLY A 158 -0.31 -20.99 15.78
CA GLY A 158 -1.51 -21.10 14.97
C GLY A 158 -1.45 -20.26 13.68
N GLY A 159 -2.26 -20.64 12.69
CA GLY A 159 -2.19 -20.07 11.35
C GLY A 159 -1.00 -20.59 10.54
N TYR A 160 -0.46 -19.76 9.66
CA TYR A 160 0.60 -20.15 8.71
C TYR A 160 1.67 -19.06 8.59
N LEU A 161 2.84 -19.44 8.10
CA LEU A 161 3.94 -18.53 7.80
C LEU A 161 4.42 -18.79 6.38
N ALA A 162 4.48 -17.71 5.59
CA ALA A 162 5.13 -17.66 4.29
C ALA A 162 6.54 -17.09 4.44
N SER A 163 7.50 -17.66 3.70
CA SER A 163 8.87 -17.17 3.62
C SER A 163 9.39 -17.36 2.20
N LEU A 164 10.05 -16.35 1.66
CA LEU A 164 10.75 -16.45 0.40
C LEU A 164 12.18 -16.89 0.68
N GLN A 165 12.67 -17.93 0.01
CA GLN A 165 14.04 -18.42 0.18
C GLN A 165 14.82 -18.35 -1.13
N LEU A 166 16.11 -17.99 -1.05
CA LEU A 166 17.03 -18.02 -2.17
C LEU A 166 18.23 -18.90 -1.81
N GLY A 167 18.44 -20.00 -2.54
CA GLY A 167 19.52 -20.95 -2.24
C GLY A 167 19.42 -21.52 -0.82
N GLY A 168 18.19 -21.76 -0.33
CA GLY A 168 17.91 -22.29 1.02
C GLY A 168 18.01 -21.28 2.17
N LYS A 169 18.32 -20.01 1.88
CA LYS A 169 18.36 -18.95 2.92
C LYS A 169 17.13 -18.04 2.82
N PRO A 170 16.52 -17.64 3.94
CA PRO A 170 15.38 -16.73 3.94
C PRO A 170 15.81 -15.35 3.43
N VAL A 171 15.00 -14.79 2.55
CA VAL A 171 15.05 -13.39 2.16
C VAL A 171 14.41 -12.56 3.30
N PRO A 172 15.02 -11.45 3.74
CA PRO A 172 14.43 -10.59 4.76
C PRO A 172 13.06 -10.06 4.33
N ASN A 173 12.07 -10.12 5.22
CA ASN A 173 10.73 -9.60 4.94
C ASN A 173 10.72 -8.12 4.56
N ALA A 174 11.65 -7.32 5.08
CA ALA A 174 11.80 -5.91 4.70
C ALA A 174 12.12 -5.69 3.21
N GLU A 175 12.59 -6.72 2.50
CA GLU A 175 12.82 -6.67 1.05
C GLU A 175 11.63 -7.19 0.24
N ILE A 176 10.64 -7.80 0.88
CA ILE A 176 9.54 -8.51 0.23
C ILE A 176 8.26 -7.72 0.43
N PHE A 177 7.54 -7.51 -0.66
CA PHE A 177 6.14 -7.11 -0.58
C PHE A 177 5.26 -8.36 -0.62
N TRP A 178 4.59 -8.60 0.50
CA TRP A 178 3.66 -9.73 0.65
C TRP A 178 2.25 -9.31 0.24
N SER A 179 1.57 -10.15 -0.55
CA SER A 179 0.14 -10.02 -0.79
C SER A 179 -0.56 -11.37 -0.87
N SER A 180 -1.87 -11.39 -0.63
CA SER A 180 -2.67 -12.59 -0.73
C SER A 180 -4.06 -12.36 -1.30
N VAL A 181 -4.53 -13.34 -2.09
CA VAL A 181 -5.89 -13.38 -2.62
C VAL A 181 -6.55 -14.69 -2.23
N GLY A 182 -7.83 -14.64 -1.88
CA GLY A 182 -8.61 -15.80 -1.44
C GLY A 182 -8.88 -15.77 0.07
N ASP A 183 -8.84 -16.94 0.68
CA ASP A 183 -9.49 -17.19 1.98
C ASP A 183 -8.60 -16.92 3.21
N ALA A 184 -7.45 -16.28 3.03
CA ALA A 184 -6.58 -15.83 4.12
C ALA A 184 -5.97 -14.45 3.85
N TRP A 185 -5.62 -13.74 4.92
CA TRP A 185 -4.84 -12.51 4.89
C TRP A 185 -3.36 -12.81 5.13
N ILE A 186 -2.46 -11.94 4.65
CA ILE A 186 -1.02 -12.01 4.92
C ILE A 186 -0.51 -10.66 5.42
N ASP A 187 0.30 -10.65 6.49
CA ASP A 187 1.05 -9.47 6.93
C ASP A 187 2.39 -9.31 6.22
N GLN A 188 3.04 -8.16 6.39
CA GLN A 188 4.37 -7.93 5.82
C GLN A 188 5.50 -8.67 6.57
N GLY A 189 5.19 -9.38 7.65
CA GLY A 189 6.08 -10.36 8.28
C GLY A 189 5.94 -11.77 7.67
N GLY A 190 5.08 -11.96 6.66
CA GLY A 190 4.78 -13.25 6.06
C GLY A 190 3.81 -14.11 6.87
N GLY A 191 3.26 -13.60 7.97
CA GLY A 191 2.22 -14.27 8.76
C GLY A 191 0.92 -14.36 7.97
N VAL A 192 0.37 -15.57 7.83
CA VAL A 192 -0.85 -15.85 7.06
C VAL A 192 -1.96 -16.31 8.00
N LEU A 193 -3.03 -15.53 8.03
CA LEU A 193 -4.18 -15.70 8.90
C LEU A 193 -5.41 -16.11 8.07
N PRO A 194 -5.89 -17.35 8.20
CA PRO A 194 -7.11 -17.81 7.54
C PRO A 194 -8.34 -17.02 8.02
N ILE A 195 -9.14 -16.56 7.07
CA ILE A 195 -10.44 -15.91 7.32
C ILE A 195 -11.53 -16.96 7.37
N LYS A 196 -11.45 -17.95 6.48
CA LYS A 196 -12.29 -19.16 6.44
C LYS A 196 -11.47 -20.32 5.87
N ASP A 197 -12.00 -21.53 6.02
CA ASP A 197 -11.43 -22.71 5.35
C ASP A 197 -11.52 -22.52 3.84
N GLY A 198 -10.43 -22.86 3.14
CA GLY A 198 -10.39 -22.70 1.69
C GLY A 198 -8.98 -22.62 1.14
N THR A 199 -8.79 -21.79 0.12
CA THR A 199 -7.51 -21.64 -0.59
C THR A 199 -7.07 -20.18 -0.58
N VAL A 200 -5.78 -19.96 -0.35
CA VAL A 200 -5.13 -18.65 -0.49
C VAL A 200 -4.03 -18.74 -1.52
N THR A 201 -4.00 -17.79 -2.45
CA THR A 201 -2.82 -17.52 -3.27
C THR A 201 -1.94 -16.52 -2.52
N VAL A 202 -0.74 -16.94 -2.12
CA VAL A 202 0.27 -16.07 -1.51
C VAL A 202 1.22 -15.59 -2.59
N ARG A 203 1.54 -14.30 -2.59
CA ARG A 203 2.48 -13.67 -3.51
C ARG A 203 3.59 -12.96 -2.75
N ALA A 204 4.82 -13.17 -3.22
CA ALA A 204 6.02 -12.45 -2.78
C ALA A 204 6.55 -11.64 -3.96
N ALA A 205 6.50 -10.31 -3.86
CA ALA A 205 7.18 -9.44 -4.80
C ALA A 205 8.56 -9.07 -4.25
N TRP A 206 9.62 -9.44 -4.97
CA TRP A 206 11.01 -9.25 -4.55
C TRP A 206 11.90 -9.05 -5.78
N LYS A 207 12.74 -8.00 -5.77
CA LYS A 207 13.71 -7.66 -6.83
C LYS A 207 13.15 -7.71 -8.26
N GLY A 208 11.97 -7.13 -8.48
CA GLY A 208 11.35 -7.06 -9.82
C GLY A 208 10.64 -8.32 -10.28
N ARG A 209 10.43 -9.28 -9.37
CA ARG A 209 9.72 -10.53 -9.66
C ARG A 209 8.57 -10.72 -8.70
N VAL A 210 7.53 -11.41 -9.17
CA VAL A 210 6.43 -11.90 -8.35
C VAL A 210 6.46 -13.42 -8.36
N ILE A 211 6.57 -14.02 -7.19
CA ILE A 211 6.48 -15.46 -6.99
C ILE A 211 5.14 -15.72 -6.31
N ALA A 212 4.33 -16.60 -6.89
CA ALA A 212 2.95 -16.83 -6.44
C ALA A 212 2.61 -18.31 -6.44
N ASN A 213 2.08 -18.80 -5.31
CA ASN A 213 1.60 -20.17 -5.17
C ASN A 213 0.29 -20.20 -4.38
N ALA A 214 -0.57 -21.16 -4.70
CA ALA A 214 -1.81 -21.41 -3.97
C ALA A 214 -1.59 -22.47 -2.87
N TYR A 215 -2.17 -22.23 -1.70
CA TYR A 215 -2.06 -23.10 -0.53
C TYR A 215 -3.43 -23.31 0.14
N PRO A 216 -3.71 -24.52 0.65
CA PRO A 216 -4.89 -24.75 1.46
C PRO A 216 -4.73 -24.13 2.84
N VAL A 217 -5.79 -23.53 3.37
CA VAL A 217 -5.85 -22.90 4.69
C VAL A 217 -7.06 -23.38 5.47
N LYS A 218 -6.91 -23.48 6.79
CA LYS A 218 -7.99 -23.81 7.73
C LYS A 218 -7.97 -22.86 8.92
N VAL A 219 -9.15 -22.40 9.32
CA VAL A 219 -9.31 -21.60 10.55
C VAL A 219 -9.16 -22.52 11.75
N GLU A 220 -8.35 -22.10 12.72
CA GLU A 220 -8.27 -22.80 13.99
C GLU A 220 -9.52 -22.53 14.81
N LYS A 221 -10.27 -23.60 15.10
CA LYS A 221 -11.36 -23.54 16.07
C LYS A 221 -10.71 -23.38 17.45
N LYS A 222 -10.91 -22.23 18.11
CA LYS A 222 -10.56 -22.08 19.52
C LYS A 222 -11.22 -23.22 20.29
N LYS A 223 -10.44 -24.07 20.95
CA LYS A 223 -10.98 -25.00 21.94
C LYS A 223 -11.62 -24.14 23.03
N LYS A 224 -12.92 -24.33 23.24
CA LYS A 224 -13.64 -23.75 24.38
C LYS A 224 -13.08 -24.30 25.68
#